data_AF-A0A6Y1L6P6-F1
#
_entry.id   AF-A0A6Y1L6P6-F1
#
_cell.length_a   1.000
_cell.length_b   1.000
_cell.length_c   1.000
_cell.angle_alpha   90.00
_cell.angle_beta   90.00
_cell.angle_gamma   90.00
#
_symmetry.space_group_name_H-M   'P 1'
#
loop_
_entity.id
_entity.type
_entity.pdbx_description
1 polymer ?
#
loop_
_entity_poly.entity_id
_entity_poly.type
_entity_poly.pdbx_seq_one_letter_code
_entity_poly.pdbx_strand_id
1 'polypeptide(L)'
;MMKPRSSYSKTAFILLFSVFLVAAVTKAKSSLPDITLEQAKEINADNTVIFLFRHGERCDRSDMPCYSDKSGITITGTEKAQQEG
;
A
#
# COMPACT_ATOMS: atom_id res chain seq x y z
N MET A 1 40.07 -31.02 25.84
CA MET A 1 39.09 -30.00 26.29
C MET A 1 37.88 -30.04 25.36
N MET A 2 36.77 -30.65 25.77
CA MET A 2 35.55 -30.73 24.97
C MET A 2 34.62 -29.56 25.33
N LYS A 3 34.32 -28.70 24.35
CA LYS A 3 33.42 -27.55 24.51
C LYS A 3 31.98 -28.06 24.69
N PRO A 4 31.19 -27.55 25.65
CA PRO A 4 29.90 -28.15 26.01
C PRO A 4 28.90 -28.09 24.85
N ARG A 5 28.42 -29.27 24.41
CA ARG A 5 27.42 -29.47 23.34
C ARG A 5 26.14 -28.63 23.50
N SER A 6 25.80 -28.23 24.73
CA SER A 6 24.62 -27.42 25.06
C SER A 6 24.63 -26.02 24.44
N SER A 7 25.82 -25.40 24.29
CA SER A 7 25.93 -24.03 23.75
C SER A 7 25.62 -23.97 22.25
N TYR A 8 26.02 -25.01 21.50
CA TYR A 8 25.84 -25.09 20.04
C TYR A 8 24.37 -25.24 19.63
N SER A 9 23.55 -25.90 20.45
CA SER A 9 22.12 -26.10 20.17
C SER A 9 21.32 -24.81 20.36
N LYS A 10 21.64 -24.01 21.38
CA LYS A 10 20.98 -22.72 21.64
C LYS A 10 21.29 -21.69 20.55
N THR A 11 22.55 -21.61 20.12
CA THR A 11 22.96 -20.70 19.04
C THR A 11 22.31 -21.08 17.71
N ALA A 12 22.19 -22.38 17.40
CA ALA A 12 21.49 -22.84 16.21
C ALA A 12 19.99 -22.48 16.23
N PHE A 13 19.32 -22.63 17.38
CA PHE A 13 17.91 -22.23 17.52
C PHE A 13 17.69 -20.73 17.33
N ILE A 14 18.56 -19.90 17.91
CA ILE A 14 18.48 -18.44 17.77
C ILE A 14 18.65 -18.01 16.31
N LEU A 15 19.59 -18.64 15.58
CA LEU A 15 19.81 -18.35 14.15
C LEU A 15 18.64 -18.80 13.28
N LEU A 16 18.05 -19.97 13.54
CA LEU A 16 16.89 -20.43 12.78
C LEU A 16 15.66 -19.54 13.03
N PHE A 17 15.45 -19.12 14.28
CA PHE A 17 14.35 -18.22 14.64
C PHE A 17 14.54 -16.82 14.04
N SER A 18 15.76 -16.29 14.01
CA SER A 18 16.02 -14.98 13.41
C SER A 18 15.79 -14.98 11.89
N VAL A 19 16.22 -16.04 11.19
CA VAL A 19 15.94 -16.22 9.76
C VAL A 19 14.43 -16.32 9.50
N PHE A 20 13.71 -17.08 10.34
CA PHE A 20 12.25 -17.20 10.26
C PHE A 20 11.55 -15.86 10.46
N LEU A 21 11.96 -15.06 11.45
CA LEU A 21 11.40 -13.73 11.70
C LEU A 21 11.61 -12.78 10.51
N VAL A 22 12.82 -12.78 9.92
CA VAL A 22 13.10 -11.95 8.74
C VAL A 22 12.24 -12.34 7.53
N ALA A 23 12.05 -13.65 7.30
CA ALA A 23 11.17 -14.16 6.26
C ALA A 23 9.68 -13.80 6.51
N ALA A 24 9.23 -13.84 7.76
CA ALA A 24 7.86 -13.47 8.12
C ALA A 24 7.59 -11.97 7.91
N VAL A 25 8.52 -11.09 8.33
CA VAL A 25 8.38 -9.63 8.18
C VAL A 25 8.42 -9.19 6.72
N THR A 26 9.26 -9.82 5.89
CA THR A 26 9.33 -9.52 4.45
C THR A 26 8.05 -9.90 3.70
N LYS A 27 7.38 -10.99 4.09
CA LYS A 27 6.07 -11.38 3.56
C LYS A 27 4.94 -10.40 3.96
N ALA A 28 5.04 -9.78 5.14
CA ALA A 28 3.99 -8.89 5.67
C ALA A 28 3.98 -7.50 5.02
N LYS A 29 5.14 -6.97 4.60
CA LYS A 29 5.24 -5.60 4.06
C LYS A 29 4.77 -5.45 2.60
N SER A 30 4.61 -6.55 1.87
CA SER A 30 4.22 -6.52 0.45
C SER A 30 2.70 -6.69 0.23
N SER A 31 1.88 -6.65 1.29
CA SER A 31 0.48 -7.06 1.22
C SER A 31 -0.53 -5.96 1.63
N LEU A 32 -0.25 -4.70 1.31
CA LEU A 32 -1.32 -3.74 1.13
C LEU A 32 -1.59 -3.67 -0.37
N PRO A 33 -2.63 -4.35 -0.87
CA PRO A 33 -2.97 -4.29 -2.28
C PRO A 33 -3.35 -2.84 -2.61
N ASP A 34 -2.63 -2.24 -3.55
CA ASP A 34 -3.08 -1.03 -4.22
C ASP A 34 -4.23 -1.46 -5.13
N ILE A 35 -5.45 -1.43 -4.59
CA ILE A 35 -6.64 -1.83 -5.34
C ILE A 35 -6.98 -0.73 -6.33
N THR A 36 -7.06 -1.10 -7.60
CA THR A 36 -7.58 -0.17 -8.61
C THR A 36 -9.08 0.03 -8.43
N LEU A 37 -9.61 1.15 -8.91
CA LEU A 37 -11.05 1.46 -8.82
C LEU A 37 -11.92 0.38 -9.46
N GLU A 38 -11.44 -0.24 -10.54
CA GLU A 38 -12.11 -1.35 -11.23
C GLU A 38 -12.18 -2.63 -10.37
N GLN A 39 -11.09 -2.98 -9.68
CA GLN A 39 -11.08 -4.12 -8.75
C GLN A 39 -11.98 -3.86 -7.54
N ALA A 40 -12.00 -2.62 -7.08
CA ALA A 40 -12.92 -2.13 -6.06
C ALA A 40 -14.38 -2.39 -6.45
N LYS A 41 -14.77 -2.03 -7.68
CA LYS A 41 -16.11 -2.22 -8.23
C LYS A 41 -16.53 -3.70 -8.30
N GLU A 42 -15.59 -4.60 -8.65
CA GLU A 42 -15.82 -6.05 -8.70
C GLU A 42 -16.01 -6.65 -7.29
N ILE A 43 -15.22 -6.23 -6.30
CA ILE A 43 -15.35 -6.64 -4.90
C ILE A 43 -16.69 -6.19 -4.29
N ASN A 44 -17.27 -5.09 -4.80
CA ASN A 44 -18.52 -4.50 -4.32
C ASN A 44 -19.80 -5.23 -4.76
N ALA A 45 -19.70 -6.26 -5.60
CA ALA A 45 -20.90 -6.95 -6.08
C ALA A 45 -21.65 -7.74 -4.97
N ASP A 46 -20.96 -8.20 -3.91
CA ASP A 46 -21.52 -9.09 -2.88
C ASP A 46 -21.48 -8.53 -1.43
N ASN A 47 -20.90 -7.35 -1.20
CA ASN A 47 -20.83 -6.71 0.12
C ASN A 47 -20.99 -5.19 -0.04
N THR A 48 -21.59 -4.48 0.91
CA THR A 48 -21.62 -3.01 0.89
C THR A 48 -20.19 -2.46 0.98
N VAL A 49 -19.61 -2.02 -0.14
CA VAL A 49 -18.27 -1.41 -0.15
C VAL A 49 -18.38 0.11 -0.09
N ILE A 50 -17.67 0.68 0.89
CA ILE A 50 -17.50 2.11 1.05
C ILE A 50 -16.19 2.50 0.37
N PHE A 51 -16.28 3.28 -0.71
CA PHE A 51 -15.11 3.88 -1.34
C PHE A 51 -14.83 5.26 -0.76
N LEU A 52 -13.59 5.47 -0.34
CA LEU A 52 -13.07 6.76 0.06
C LEU A 52 -11.97 7.15 -0.92
N PHE A 53 -12.29 8.06 -1.83
CA PHE A 53 -11.31 8.66 -2.73
C PHE A 53 -11.09 10.13 -2.37
N ARG A 54 -9.91 10.64 -2.73
CA ARG A 54 -9.55 12.05 -2.55
C ARG A 54 -10.20 12.90 -3.66
N HIS A 55 -10.23 14.21 -3.45
CA HIS A 55 -10.49 15.16 -4.54
C HIS A 55 -9.43 15.00 -5.64
N GLY A 56 -9.77 15.41 -6.88
CA GLY A 56 -8.82 15.47 -7.99
C GLY A 56 -7.60 16.34 -7.68
N GLU A 57 -6.53 16.20 -8.46
CA GLU A 57 -5.29 16.96 -8.28
C GLU A 57 -5.56 18.48 -8.17
N ARG A 58 -4.98 19.14 -7.17
CA ARG A 58 -5.19 20.58 -6.92
C ARG A 58 -4.15 21.43 -7.62
N CYS A 59 -4.61 22.57 -8.13
CA CYS A 59 -3.80 23.58 -8.81
C CYS A 59 -2.78 24.29 -7.93
N ASP A 60 -3.07 24.50 -6.65
CA ASP A 60 -2.14 25.18 -5.73
C ASP A 60 -0.99 24.27 -5.28
N ARG A 61 -0.97 23.01 -5.72
CA ARG A 61 0.04 21.99 -5.40
C ARG A 61 0.60 21.30 -6.65
N SER A 62 0.36 21.85 -7.83
CA SER A 62 0.78 21.29 -9.11
C SER A 62 1.11 22.40 -10.10
N ASP A 63 2.02 22.11 -11.02
CA ASP A 63 2.32 22.99 -12.16
C ASP A 63 1.43 22.68 -13.38
N MET A 64 0.49 21.74 -13.24
CA MET A 64 -0.43 21.35 -14.30
C MET A 64 -1.50 22.43 -14.58
N PRO A 65 -2.01 22.52 -15.83
CA PRO A 65 -3.05 23.48 -16.18
C PRO A 65 -4.30 23.37 -15.31
N CYS A 66 -4.81 24.52 -14.91
CA CYS A 66 -6.01 24.63 -14.09
C CYS A 66 -7.27 24.65 -14.93
N TYR A 67 -8.29 23.92 -14.47
CA TYR A 67 -9.62 24.00 -15.07
C TYR A 67 -10.32 25.33 -14.73
N SER A 68 -10.02 25.89 -13.55
CA SER A 68 -10.58 27.14 -13.03
C SER A 68 -9.48 27.97 -12.37
N ASP A 69 -9.75 28.57 -11.21
CA ASP A 69 -8.79 29.33 -10.41
C ASP A 69 -7.67 28.46 -9.80
N LYS A 70 -6.64 29.12 -9.28
CA LYS A 70 -5.46 28.45 -8.69
C LYS A 70 -5.77 27.62 -7.44
N SER A 71 -6.92 27.80 -6.79
CA SER A 71 -7.33 26.99 -5.64
C SER A 71 -8.13 25.74 -6.04
N GLY A 72 -8.52 25.65 -7.32
CA GLY A 72 -9.32 24.58 -7.90
C GLY A 72 -8.54 23.30 -8.26
N ILE A 73 -9.16 22.50 -9.13
CA ILE A 73 -8.64 21.21 -9.62
C ILE A 73 -7.99 21.41 -11.00
N THR A 74 -6.96 20.63 -11.28
CA THR A 74 -6.31 20.61 -12.61
C THR A 74 -7.27 20.07 -13.67
N ILE A 75 -6.99 20.36 -14.95
CA ILE A 75 -7.81 19.85 -16.07
C ILE A 75 -7.84 18.32 -16.01
N THR A 76 -6.67 17.68 -15.90
CA THR A 76 -6.55 16.22 -15.79
C THR A 76 -7.25 15.68 -14.54
N GLY A 77 -7.16 16.37 -13.40
CA GLY A 77 -7.88 16.00 -12.19
C GLY A 77 -9.41 16.07 -12.37
N THR A 78 -9.89 17.01 -13.18
CA THR A 78 -11.32 17.18 -13.51
C THR A 78 -11.79 16.10 -14.46
N GLU A 79 -11.04 15.83 -15.53
CA GLU A 79 -11.35 14.75 -16.49
C GLU A 79 -11.39 13.39 -15.80
N LYS A 80 -10.41 13.11 -14.93
CA LYS A 80 -10.39 11.87 -14.15
C LYS A 80 -11.61 11.75 -13.25
N ALA A 81 -11.99 12.83 -12.56
CA ALA A 81 -13.19 12.83 -11.72
C ALA A 81 -14.47 12.61 -12.54
N GLN A 82 -14.55 13.08 -13.79
CA GLN A 82 -15.69 12.83 -14.68
C GLN A 82 -15.72 11.39 -15.23
N GLN A 83 -14.56 10.77 -15.41
CA GLN A 83 -14.46 9.39 -15.90
C GLN A 83 -14.73 8.36 -14.81
N GLU A 84 -14.32 8.66 -13.58
CA GLU A 84 -14.27 7.70 -12.47
C GLU A 84 -15.31 7.94 -11.36
N GLY A 85 -15.96 9.12 -11.32
CA GLY A 85 -16.98 9.49 -10.34
C GLY A 85 -18.40 9.19 -10.80
#